data_AF-A0A318ZDF1-F1
#
_entry.id   AF-A0A318ZDF1-F1
#
_cell.length_a   1.000
_cell.length_b   1.000
_cell.length_c   1.000
_cell.angle_alpha   90.00
_cell.angle_beta   90.00
_cell.angle_gamma   90.00
#
_symmetry.space_group_name_H-M   'P 1'
#
loop_
_entity.id
_entity.type
_entity.pdbx_description
1 polymer ?
#
loop_
_entity_poly.entity_id
_entity_poly.type
_entity_poly.pdbx_seq_one_letter_code
_entity_poly.pdbx_strand_id
1 'polypeptide(L)'
;MPLHLLGKKSWNVYNQENIARVRRDEAQAKAREEEEERRMQEVDAERRIKILRGERPSTPIPPPPEPSVALTDKHKHYPEDAASRRKRRRLAGENDTDRDIRIAHEDAKRAIATQDQRARLRSSDAPLHDSSGHIDLFPAEKARKPVEKNTEAEKESSKRQREFEDQYTMRFSNAAGFRQSVTQTLWYSSSRVDAEASESMPSKDVWGNEDPLRREREKARMDANDPLAAMKKGVQQLRSVERERNRWNEERKRELEELKSTKDSRSRRRRRRSPSLNSLEDFRLDASPDGRQKHHDRSSPRRHRHHHHHHHRKDRSRERSHRRDSHSKTESHHRRHDRRRPAMPQIERD
;
A
#
# COMPACT_ATOMS: atom_id res chain seq x y z
N MET A 1 -36.33 -39.87 22.15
CA MET A 1 -36.38 -39.88 20.67
C MET A 1 -35.59 -38.68 20.15
N PRO A 2 -34.63 -38.83 19.22
CA PRO A 2 -33.79 -37.70 18.83
C PRO A 2 -34.53 -36.77 17.84
N LEU A 3 -34.88 -35.58 18.33
CA LEU A 3 -35.57 -34.49 17.61
C LEU A 3 -34.59 -33.62 16.82
N HIS A 4 -34.04 -34.12 15.71
CA HIS A 4 -33.27 -33.25 14.80
C HIS A 4 -34.04 -32.99 13.50
N LEU A 5 -35.02 -32.08 13.62
CA LEU A 5 -35.88 -31.63 12.52
C LEU A 5 -35.14 -30.76 11.50
N LEU A 6 -34.00 -30.18 11.89
CA LEU A 6 -33.25 -29.23 11.05
C LEU A 6 -32.67 -29.90 9.79
N GLY A 7 -32.25 -31.16 9.87
CA GLY A 7 -31.74 -31.91 8.72
C GLY A 7 -32.77 -32.15 7.61
N LYS A 8 -34.07 -32.13 7.94
CA LYS A 8 -35.17 -32.36 6.99
C LYS A 8 -35.69 -31.06 6.34
N LYS A 9 -35.17 -29.90 6.73
CA LYS A 9 -35.62 -28.60 6.21
C LYS A 9 -34.80 -28.22 4.98
N SER A 10 -35.49 -27.86 3.90
CA SER A 10 -34.89 -27.49 2.61
C SER A 10 -34.08 -26.20 2.62
N TRP A 11 -34.22 -25.35 3.63
CA TRP A 11 -33.41 -24.14 3.81
C TRP A 11 -32.17 -24.37 4.67
N ASN A 12 -32.01 -25.56 5.27
CA ASN A 12 -30.85 -25.83 6.11
C ASN A 12 -29.57 -25.84 5.26
N VAL A 13 -28.69 -24.89 5.53
CA VAL A 13 -27.40 -24.73 4.83
C VAL A 13 -26.53 -25.98 4.92
N TYR A 14 -26.65 -26.74 6.03
CA TYR A 14 -25.88 -27.96 6.25
C TYR A 14 -26.44 -29.20 5.53
N ASN A 15 -27.56 -29.08 4.81
CA ASN A 15 -28.05 -30.19 3.99
C ASN A 15 -27.12 -30.41 2.79
N GLN A 16 -26.77 -31.66 2.51
CA GLN A 16 -25.88 -32.04 1.41
C GLN A 16 -26.36 -31.50 0.06
N GLU A 17 -27.67 -31.47 -0.16
CA GLU A 17 -28.28 -30.92 -1.37
C GLU A 17 -28.01 -29.42 -1.54
N ASN A 18 -28.08 -28.65 -0.44
CA ASN A 18 -27.82 -27.20 -0.48
C ASN A 18 -26.33 -26.91 -0.62
N ILE A 19 -25.48 -27.68 0.06
CA ILE A 19 -24.02 -27.60 -0.12
C ILE A 19 -23.64 -27.90 -1.58
N ALA A 20 -24.28 -28.90 -2.21
CA ALA A 20 -24.04 -29.24 -3.61
C ALA A 20 -24.49 -28.13 -4.58
N ARG A 21 -25.61 -27.46 -4.30
CA ARG A 21 -26.06 -26.29 -5.08
C ARG A 21 -25.06 -25.13 -4.98
N VAL A 22 -24.67 -24.76 -3.77
CA VAL A 22 -23.68 -23.71 -3.54
C VAL A 22 -22.36 -24.04 -4.25
N ARG A 23 -21.89 -25.29 -4.15
CA ARG A 23 -20.67 -25.73 -4.84
C ARG A 23 -20.79 -25.65 -6.36
N ARG A 24 -21.97 -25.93 -6.93
CA ARG A 24 -22.23 -25.81 -8.37
C ARG A 24 -22.20 -24.34 -8.80
N ASP A 25 -22.82 -23.46 -8.01
CA ASP A 25 -22.88 -22.03 -8.29
C ASP A 25 -21.49 -21.39 -8.14
N GLU A 26 -20.74 -21.76 -7.12
CA GLU A 26 -19.33 -21.39 -6.92
C GLU A 26 -18.46 -21.88 -8.08
N ALA A 27 -18.64 -23.13 -8.53
CA ALA A 27 -17.89 -23.66 -9.67
C ALA A 27 -18.24 -22.92 -10.98
N GLN A 28 -19.50 -22.53 -11.18
CA GLN A 28 -19.91 -21.74 -12.34
C GLN A 28 -19.36 -20.31 -12.28
N ALA A 29 -19.39 -19.68 -11.11
CA ALA A 29 -18.80 -18.35 -10.91
C ALA A 29 -17.30 -18.40 -11.19
N LYS A 30 -16.60 -19.38 -10.62
CA LYS A 30 -15.17 -19.57 -10.84
C LYS A 30 -14.82 -19.85 -12.30
N ALA A 31 -15.61 -20.65 -13.00
CA ALA A 31 -15.38 -20.92 -14.43
C ALA A 31 -15.48 -19.65 -15.29
N ARG A 32 -16.43 -18.75 -14.97
CA ARG A 32 -16.55 -17.45 -15.66
C ARG A 32 -15.36 -16.54 -15.37
N GLU A 33 -14.94 -16.47 -14.11
CA GLU A 33 -13.74 -15.72 -13.73
C GLU A 33 -12.48 -16.25 -14.44
N GLU A 34 -12.29 -17.57 -14.50
CA GLU A 34 -11.17 -18.18 -15.23
C GLU A 34 -11.19 -17.87 -16.74
N GLU A 35 -12.36 -17.81 -17.38
CA GLU A 35 -12.50 -17.39 -18.77
C GLU A 35 -12.16 -15.90 -18.98
N GLU A 36 -12.58 -15.03 -18.06
CA GLU A 36 -12.25 -13.61 -18.10
C GLU A 36 -10.76 -13.35 -17.86
N GLU A 37 -10.14 -14.07 -16.92
CA GLU A 37 -8.70 -14.02 -16.69
C GLU A 37 -7.92 -14.48 -17.92
N ARG A 38 -8.37 -15.54 -18.61
CA ARG A 38 -7.77 -15.98 -19.87
C ARG A 38 -7.84 -14.89 -20.94
N ARG A 39 -9.01 -14.26 -21.11
CA ARG A 39 -9.16 -13.12 -22.05
C ARG A 39 -8.23 -11.97 -21.70
N MET A 40 -8.09 -11.63 -20.42
CA MET A 40 -7.19 -10.56 -19.98
C MET A 40 -5.73 -10.90 -20.27
N GLN A 41 -5.32 -12.15 -20.01
CA GLN A 41 -3.98 -12.64 -20.33
C GLN A 41 -3.70 -12.63 -21.84
N GLU A 42 -4.68 -12.99 -22.66
CA GLU A 42 -4.58 -12.92 -24.13
C GLU A 42 -4.40 -11.48 -24.60
N VAL A 43 -5.19 -10.54 -24.10
CA VAL A 43 -5.06 -9.09 -24.43
C VAL A 43 -3.69 -8.56 -24.02
N ASP A 44 -3.18 -8.94 -22.85
CA ASP A 44 -1.86 -8.55 -22.38
C ASP A 44 -0.74 -9.20 -23.21
N ALA A 45 -0.91 -10.47 -23.60
CA ALA A 45 0.02 -11.18 -24.47
C ALA A 45 0.07 -10.53 -25.86
N GLU A 46 -1.09 -10.19 -26.44
CA GLU A 46 -1.19 -9.45 -27.70
C GLU A 46 -0.52 -8.07 -27.60
N ARG A 47 -0.73 -7.35 -26.49
CA ARG A 47 -0.06 -6.07 -26.23
C ARG A 47 1.45 -6.25 -26.21
N ARG A 48 1.96 -7.31 -25.55
CA ARG A 48 3.40 -7.64 -25.53
C ARG A 48 3.93 -7.98 -26.92
N ILE A 49 3.17 -8.74 -27.72
CA ILE A 49 3.54 -9.09 -29.09
C ILE A 49 3.61 -7.82 -29.97
N LYS A 50 2.66 -6.87 -29.84
CA LYS A 50 2.69 -5.59 -30.58
C LYS A 50 3.92 -4.76 -30.25
N ILE A 51 4.27 -4.67 -28.97
CA ILE A 51 5.51 -3.99 -28.52
C ILE A 51 6.75 -4.67 -29.15
N LEU A 52 6.81 -6.00 -29.14
CA LEU A 52 7.92 -6.75 -29.73
C LEU A 52 8.00 -6.59 -31.27
N ARG A 53 6.86 -6.38 -31.94
CA ARG A 53 6.80 -6.08 -33.38
C ARG A 53 7.21 -4.64 -33.72
N GLY A 54 7.53 -3.80 -32.73
CA GLY A 54 7.91 -2.40 -32.94
C GLY A 54 6.72 -1.47 -33.18
N GLU A 55 5.49 -1.98 -33.08
CA GLU A 55 4.28 -1.15 -33.07
C GLU A 55 4.14 -0.54 -31.68
N ARG A 56 4.32 0.78 -31.56
CA ARG A 56 4.07 1.49 -30.29
C ARG A 56 2.60 1.28 -29.96
N PRO A 57 2.25 0.57 -28.85
CA PRO A 57 0.85 0.38 -28.50
C PRO A 57 0.25 1.78 -28.32
N SER A 58 -0.85 2.04 -29.05
CA SER A 58 -1.59 3.30 -28.90
C SER A 58 -1.75 3.55 -27.41
N THR A 59 -1.26 4.71 -26.95
CA THR A 59 -1.48 5.20 -25.59
C THR A 59 -2.92 4.91 -25.22
N PRO A 60 -3.19 4.35 -24.02
CA PRO A 60 -4.55 4.01 -23.65
C PRO A 60 -5.39 5.26 -23.82
N ILE A 61 -6.36 5.19 -24.73
CA ILE A 61 -7.45 6.15 -24.79
C ILE A 61 -8.00 6.16 -23.35
N PRO A 62 -8.13 7.34 -22.70
CA PRO A 62 -8.74 7.41 -21.38
C PRO A 62 -10.04 6.59 -21.44
N PRO A 63 -10.33 5.77 -20.41
CA PRO A 63 -11.48 4.88 -20.48
C PRO A 63 -12.68 5.71 -20.93
N PRO A 64 -13.39 5.31 -22.01
CA PRO A 64 -14.67 5.94 -22.30
C PRO A 64 -15.46 5.88 -20.99
N PRO A 65 -16.16 6.96 -20.60
CA PRO A 65 -16.91 6.96 -19.35
C PRO A 65 -17.72 5.68 -19.33
N GLU A 66 -17.45 4.82 -18.35
CA GLU A 66 -18.14 3.53 -18.26
C GLU A 66 -19.63 3.83 -18.41
N PRO A 67 -20.38 3.07 -19.24
CA PRO A 67 -21.83 3.19 -19.22
C PRO A 67 -22.20 2.80 -17.80
N SER A 68 -22.44 3.81 -16.97
CA SER A 68 -22.91 3.67 -15.63
C SER A 68 -24.06 2.70 -15.72
N VAL A 69 -23.85 1.49 -15.17
CA VAL A 69 -24.92 0.58 -14.88
C VAL A 69 -25.97 1.43 -14.20
N ALA A 70 -27.06 1.69 -14.93
CA ALA A 70 -28.13 2.55 -14.52
C ALA A 70 -28.83 1.84 -13.35
N LEU A 71 -28.23 1.94 -12.17
CA LEU A 71 -28.97 2.09 -10.94
C LEU A 71 -29.92 3.23 -11.26
N THR A 72 -31.19 2.87 -11.44
CA THR A 72 -32.29 3.81 -11.64
C THR A 72 -32.43 4.63 -10.38
N ASP A 73 -31.52 5.58 -10.19
CA ASP A 73 -31.62 6.58 -9.16
C ASP A 73 -32.64 7.59 -9.66
N LYS A 74 -33.89 7.34 -9.27
CA LYS A 74 -35.06 8.20 -9.57
C LYS A 74 -35.02 9.50 -8.79
N HIS A 75 -33.85 10.00 -8.40
CA HIS A 75 -33.68 11.35 -7.90
C HIS A 75 -33.22 12.26 -9.02
N LYS A 76 -34.13 12.48 -9.99
CA LYS A 76 -34.11 13.70 -10.80
C LYS A 76 -34.26 14.88 -9.84
N HIS A 77 -33.12 15.48 -9.51
CA HIS A 77 -33.02 16.82 -8.98
C HIS A 77 -33.73 17.73 -10.00
N TYR A 78 -34.93 18.19 -9.65
CA TYR A 78 -35.65 19.23 -10.36
C TYR A 78 -35.14 20.55 -9.78
N PRO A 79 -34.27 21.33 -10.44
CA PRO A 79 -34.02 22.67 -9.99
C PRO A 79 -35.23 23.51 -10.42
N GLU A 80 -35.75 24.31 -9.51
CA GLU A 80 -36.59 25.48 -9.85
C GLU A 80 -38.09 25.27 -10.13
N ASP A 81 -38.75 24.32 -9.47
CA ASP A 81 -40.23 24.31 -9.33
C ASP A 81 -40.70 23.88 -7.92
N ALA A 82 -39.85 24.06 -6.91
CA ALA A 82 -40.17 23.68 -5.53
C ALA A 82 -41.26 24.57 -4.89
N ALA A 83 -41.57 25.73 -5.49
CA ALA A 83 -42.65 26.61 -5.02
C ALA A 83 -44.05 26.18 -5.50
N SER A 84 -44.16 25.49 -6.65
CA SER A 84 -45.46 25.09 -7.23
C SER A 84 -46.03 23.80 -6.62
N ARG A 85 -45.18 22.95 -6.02
CA ARG A 85 -45.54 21.62 -5.53
C ARG A 85 -45.66 21.48 -4.01
N ARG A 86 -46.08 22.53 -3.30
CA ARG A 86 -46.67 22.31 -1.96
C ARG A 86 -47.97 21.53 -2.19
N LYS A 87 -48.00 20.25 -1.83
CA LYS A 87 -49.20 19.39 -1.95
C LYS A 87 -50.40 20.12 -1.33
N ARG A 88 -51.30 20.65 -2.17
CA ARG A 88 -52.48 21.41 -1.73
C ARG A 88 -53.39 20.48 -0.95
N ARG A 89 -53.71 20.80 0.30
CA ARG A 89 -54.53 19.96 1.19
C ARG A 89 -55.98 19.89 0.68
N ARG A 90 -56.70 18.80 1.02
CA ARG A 90 -58.16 18.70 0.83
C ARG A 90 -58.85 19.79 1.68
N LEU A 91 -59.91 20.42 1.17
CA LEU A 91 -60.82 21.18 2.04
C LEU A 91 -61.77 20.20 2.74
N ALA A 92 -62.35 20.63 3.87
CA ALA A 92 -63.33 19.82 4.59
C ALA A 92 -64.57 19.58 3.71
N GLY A 93 -64.92 18.31 3.48
CA GLY A 93 -66.09 17.92 2.67
C GLY A 93 -65.85 17.71 1.17
N GLU A 94 -64.61 17.88 0.67
CA GLU A 94 -64.27 17.59 -0.75
C GLU A 94 -64.02 16.09 -1.00
N ASN A 95 -64.63 15.52 -2.05
CA ASN A 95 -64.26 14.19 -2.56
C ASN A 95 -62.94 14.24 -3.36
N ASP A 96 -62.33 13.10 -3.62
CA ASP A 96 -61.06 13.04 -4.36
C ASP A 96 -61.18 13.54 -5.80
N THR A 97 -62.31 13.30 -6.46
CA THR A 97 -62.62 13.85 -7.79
C THR A 97 -62.74 15.37 -7.77
N ASP A 98 -63.43 15.91 -6.76
CA ASP A 98 -63.71 17.34 -6.66
C ASP A 98 -62.42 18.12 -6.37
N ARG A 99 -61.52 17.53 -5.57
CA ARG A 99 -60.17 18.04 -5.32
C ARG A 99 -59.37 18.13 -6.63
N ASP A 100 -59.36 17.07 -7.43
CA ASP A 100 -58.58 17.02 -8.68
C ASP A 100 -59.13 18.01 -9.72
N ILE A 101 -60.45 18.14 -9.82
CA ILE A 101 -61.12 19.14 -10.67
C ILE A 101 -60.73 20.56 -10.25
N ARG A 102 -60.74 20.88 -8.96
CA ARG A 102 -60.33 22.21 -8.46
C ARG A 102 -58.87 22.52 -8.81
N ILE A 103 -57.97 21.57 -8.60
CA ILE A 103 -56.54 21.72 -8.93
C ILE A 103 -56.36 21.96 -10.43
N ALA A 104 -57.03 21.16 -11.27
CA ALA A 104 -56.98 21.33 -12.73
C ALA A 104 -57.46 22.72 -13.18
N HIS A 105 -58.54 23.24 -12.59
CA HIS A 105 -59.02 24.59 -12.88
C HIS A 105 -58.06 25.69 -12.42
N GLU A 106 -57.42 25.55 -11.25
CA GLU A 106 -56.42 26.50 -10.77
C GLU A 106 -55.18 26.53 -11.69
N ASP A 107 -54.72 25.38 -12.15
CA ASP A 107 -53.58 25.25 -13.06
C ASP A 107 -53.92 25.78 -14.47
N ALA A 108 -55.12 25.53 -14.98
CA ALA A 108 -55.60 26.10 -16.24
C ALA A 108 -55.64 27.64 -16.17
N LYS A 109 -56.13 28.22 -15.07
CA LYS A 109 -56.13 29.69 -14.87
C LYS A 109 -54.71 30.26 -14.84
N ARG A 110 -53.76 29.55 -14.21
CA ARG A 110 -52.34 29.95 -14.19
C ARG A 110 -51.73 29.89 -15.58
N ALA A 111 -52.02 28.84 -16.35
CA ALA A 111 -51.55 28.70 -17.73
C ALA A 111 -52.07 29.85 -18.60
N ILE A 112 -53.36 30.20 -18.50
CA ILE A 112 -53.96 31.34 -19.23
C ILE A 112 -53.28 32.65 -18.83
N ALA A 113 -53.10 32.91 -17.53
CA ALA A 113 -52.42 34.13 -17.07
C ALA A 113 -50.97 34.23 -17.58
N THR A 114 -50.22 33.12 -17.62
CA THR A 114 -48.87 33.11 -18.21
C THR A 114 -48.89 33.32 -19.72
N GLN A 115 -49.91 32.82 -20.41
CA GLN A 115 -50.11 33.03 -21.84
C GLN A 115 -50.44 34.50 -22.15
N ASP A 116 -51.31 35.13 -21.34
CA ASP A 116 -51.63 36.55 -21.45
C ASP A 116 -50.42 37.44 -21.18
N GLN A 117 -49.60 37.10 -20.19
CA GLN A 117 -48.33 37.82 -19.94
C GLN A 117 -47.37 37.69 -21.13
N ARG A 118 -47.25 36.50 -21.71
CA ARG A 118 -46.46 36.27 -22.93
C ARG A 118 -47.03 37.01 -24.14
N ALA A 119 -48.36 37.09 -24.25
CA ALA A 119 -49.03 37.85 -25.31
C ALA A 119 -48.76 39.36 -25.15
N ARG A 120 -48.79 39.89 -23.92
CA ARG A 120 -48.44 41.29 -23.61
C ARG A 120 -46.98 41.64 -23.92
N LEU A 121 -46.05 40.70 -23.72
CA LEU A 121 -44.65 40.86 -24.12
C LEU A 121 -44.46 40.81 -25.65
N ARG A 122 -45.35 40.11 -26.36
CA ARG A 122 -45.35 40.03 -27.84
C ARG A 122 -46.11 41.17 -28.51
N SER A 123 -47.03 41.84 -27.81
CA SER A 123 -47.64 43.08 -28.24
C SER A 123 -46.76 44.26 -27.84
N SER A 124 -45.52 44.31 -28.32
CA SER A 124 -44.72 45.53 -28.28
C SER A 124 -45.32 46.52 -29.27
N ASP A 125 -45.69 47.69 -28.79
CA ASP A 125 -46.14 48.85 -29.58
C ASP A 125 -44.94 49.46 -30.35
N ALA A 126 -44.32 48.64 -31.20
CA ALA A 126 -43.20 49.01 -32.05
C ALA A 126 -43.74 49.39 -33.43
N PRO A 127 -43.40 50.57 -33.96
CA PRO A 127 -43.83 50.96 -35.29
C PRO A 127 -43.29 49.94 -36.32
N LEU A 128 -44.20 49.36 -37.11
CA LEU A 128 -43.92 48.32 -38.13
C LEU A 128 -43.01 48.83 -39.26
N HIS A 129 -42.80 50.14 -39.33
CA HIS A 129 -42.04 50.82 -40.38
C HIS A 129 -40.86 51.54 -39.75
N ASP A 130 -39.68 51.39 -40.35
CA ASP A 130 -38.54 52.26 -40.07
C ASP A 130 -38.89 53.71 -40.43
N SER A 131 -38.16 54.67 -39.87
CA SER A 131 -38.20 56.09 -40.23
C SER A 131 -38.01 56.37 -41.73
N SER A 132 -37.49 55.40 -42.48
CA SER A 132 -37.32 55.39 -43.93
C SER A 132 -38.51 54.77 -44.72
N GLY A 133 -39.54 54.26 -44.05
CA GLY A 133 -40.74 53.66 -44.65
C GLY A 133 -40.63 52.18 -45.02
N HIS A 134 -39.52 51.50 -44.68
CA HIS A 134 -39.35 50.06 -44.90
C HIS A 134 -39.96 49.23 -43.76
N ILE A 135 -40.48 48.04 -44.05
CA ILE A 135 -41.06 47.14 -43.05
C ILE A 135 -39.93 46.51 -42.23
N ASP A 136 -39.82 46.90 -40.96
CA ASP A 136 -38.83 46.36 -40.03
C ASP A 136 -39.39 45.12 -39.32
N LEU A 137 -39.09 43.95 -39.87
CA LEU A 137 -39.47 42.65 -39.29
C LEU A 137 -38.64 42.27 -38.05
N PHE A 138 -37.57 43.01 -37.78
CA PHE A 138 -36.69 42.84 -36.63
C PHE A 138 -36.57 44.19 -35.91
N PRO A 139 -37.37 44.45 -34.85
CA PRO A 139 -37.25 45.68 -34.09
C PRO A 139 -35.84 45.74 -33.48
N ALA A 140 -34.99 46.61 -34.00
CA ALA A 140 -33.72 46.91 -33.35
C ALA A 140 -34.08 47.56 -32.00
N GLU A 141 -33.82 46.85 -30.90
CA GLU A 141 -34.06 47.36 -29.56
C GLU A 141 -33.35 48.71 -29.43
N LYS A 142 -34.10 49.82 -29.36
CA LYS A 142 -33.53 51.15 -29.13
C LYS A 142 -32.67 51.04 -27.88
N ALA A 143 -31.35 51.19 -28.07
CA ALA A 143 -30.35 51.06 -27.02
C ALA A 143 -30.79 51.90 -25.82
N ARG A 144 -31.18 51.20 -24.75
CA ARG A 144 -31.46 51.84 -23.46
C ARG A 144 -30.21 52.64 -23.10
N LYS A 145 -30.39 53.92 -22.77
CA LYS A 145 -29.29 54.84 -22.40
C LYS A 145 -28.35 54.13 -21.41
N PRO A 146 -27.01 54.20 -21.61
CA PRO A 146 -26.08 53.53 -20.70
C PRO A 146 -26.25 54.13 -19.31
N VAL A 147 -26.79 53.33 -18.39
CA VAL A 147 -26.88 53.66 -16.97
C VAL A 147 -25.45 53.81 -16.47
N GLU A 148 -25.16 54.93 -15.81
CA GLU A 148 -23.85 55.21 -15.22
C GLU A 148 -23.42 54.02 -14.35
N LYS A 149 -22.33 53.38 -14.74
CA LYS A 149 -21.85 52.15 -14.12
C LYS A 149 -21.17 52.49 -12.80
N ASN A 150 -21.83 52.15 -11.69
CA ASN A 150 -21.22 52.21 -10.36
C ASN A 150 -20.00 51.28 -10.35
N THR A 151 -18.80 51.85 -10.28
CA THR A 151 -17.52 51.11 -10.31
C THR A 151 -17.40 50.10 -9.17
N GLU A 152 -18.13 50.33 -8.08
CA GLU A 152 -18.20 49.42 -6.93
C GLU A 152 -19.09 48.20 -7.24
N ALA A 153 -20.21 48.40 -7.95
CA ALA A 153 -21.11 47.31 -8.35
C ALA A 153 -20.48 46.38 -9.40
N GLU A 154 -19.62 46.89 -10.29
CA GLU A 154 -18.86 46.05 -11.24
C GLU A 154 -17.78 45.21 -10.52
N LYS A 155 -17.16 45.76 -9.47
CA LYS A 155 -16.20 45.03 -8.64
C LYS A 155 -16.89 43.95 -7.79
N GLU A 156 -18.07 44.21 -7.26
CA GLU A 156 -18.83 43.21 -6.50
C GLU A 156 -19.42 42.11 -7.41
N SER A 157 -19.97 42.48 -8.56
CA SER A 157 -20.49 41.49 -9.51
C SER A 157 -19.39 40.61 -10.09
N SER A 158 -18.22 41.17 -10.42
CA SER A 158 -17.07 40.37 -10.88
C SER A 158 -16.49 39.46 -9.79
N LYS A 159 -16.45 39.90 -8.52
CA LYS A 159 -16.11 39.01 -7.39
C LYS A 159 -17.11 37.88 -7.24
N ARG A 160 -18.41 38.19 -7.32
CA ARG A 160 -19.49 37.20 -7.20
C ARG A 160 -19.49 36.19 -8.36
N GLN A 161 -19.16 36.65 -9.57
CA GLN A 161 -18.95 35.78 -10.73
C GLN A 161 -17.74 34.86 -10.52
N ARG A 162 -16.62 35.39 -10.03
CA ARG A 162 -15.45 34.56 -9.69
C ARG A 162 -15.78 33.53 -8.61
N GLU A 163 -16.45 33.92 -7.54
CA GLU A 163 -16.88 33.00 -6.49
C GLU A 163 -17.82 31.91 -7.03
N PHE A 164 -18.72 32.26 -7.96
CA PHE A 164 -19.59 31.29 -8.62
C PHE A 164 -18.81 30.36 -9.56
N GLU A 165 -17.90 30.89 -10.37
CA GLU A 165 -17.01 30.09 -11.22
C GLU A 165 -16.14 29.16 -10.39
N ASP A 166 -15.65 29.61 -9.24
CA ASP A 166 -14.84 28.83 -8.31
C ASP A 166 -15.64 27.68 -7.66
N GLN A 167 -16.97 27.82 -7.51
CA GLN A 167 -17.83 26.75 -7.02
C GLN A 167 -17.95 25.58 -8.01
N TYR A 168 -17.83 25.84 -9.32
CA TYR A 168 -18.04 24.82 -10.36
C TYR A 168 -16.78 24.46 -11.16
N THR A 169 -15.70 25.24 -11.05
CA THR A 169 -14.43 24.99 -11.74
C THR A 169 -13.34 24.55 -10.76
N MET A 170 -12.77 23.36 -10.99
CA MET A 170 -11.69 22.80 -10.17
C MET A 170 -10.32 23.37 -10.59
N ARG A 171 -10.08 24.66 -10.36
CA ARG A 171 -8.75 25.27 -10.58
C ARG A 171 -7.85 25.07 -9.37
N PHE A 172 -6.58 24.72 -9.59
CA PHE A 172 -5.59 24.51 -8.52
C PHE A 172 -5.36 25.76 -7.65
N SER A 173 -5.59 26.96 -8.19
CA SER A 173 -5.56 28.23 -7.44
C SER A 173 -6.64 28.32 -6.35
N ASN A 174 -7.76 27.62 -6.52
CA ASN A 174 -8.92 27.69 -5.65
C ASN A 174 -8.85 26.63 -4.52
N ALA A 175 -7.99 25.63 -4.68
CA ALA A 175 -7.79 24.54 -3.73
C ALA A 175 -7.03 24.95 -2.45
N ALA A 176 -6.48 26.16 -2.41
CA ALA A 176 -5.76 26.68 -1.24
C ALA A 176 -6.68 26.96 -0.03
N GLY A 177 -8.00 26.88 -0.20
CA GLY A 177 -8.97 27.11 0.87
C GLY A 177 -9.33 28.58 1.04
N PHE A 178 -10.57 28.82 1.47
CA PHE A 178 -11.14 30.17 1.64
C PHE A 178 -10.20 31.05 2.49
N ARG A 179 -9.67 32.12 1.87
CA ARG A 179 -8.81 33.16 2.46
C ARG A 179 -7.32 32.82 2.64
N GLN A 180 -6.83 31.70 2.12
CA GLN A 180 -5.38 31.46 2.07
C GLN A 180 -4.89 31.92 0.69
N SER A 181 -4.17 33.04 0.65
CA SER A 181 -3.49 33.46 -0.57
C SER A 181 -2.44 32.42 -0.96
N VAL A 182 -2.16 32.28 -2.25
CA VAL A 182 -1.10 31.41 -2.82
C VAL A 182 0.29 31.66 -2.19
N THR A 183 0.44 32.76 -1.44
CA THR A 183 1.62 33.12 -0.66
C THR A 183 1.75 32.39 0.67
N GLN A 184 0.71 31.71 1.15
CA GLN A 184 0.80 30.82 2.29
C GLN A 184 1.52 29.54 1.83
N THR A 185 2.71 29.31 2.37
CA THR A 185 3.52 28.12 2.08
C THR A 185 2.64 26.87 2.22
N LEU A 186 2.44 26.20 1.10
CA LEU A 186 1.61 25.00 1.02
C LEU A 186 2.15 23.97 2.03
N TRP A 187 1.26 23.19 2.64
CA TRP A 187 1.57 22.26 3.73
C TRP A 187 2.64 21.19 3.39
N TYR A 188 2.99 21.04 2.11
CA TYR A 188 4.08 20.19 1.62
C TYR A 188 5.43 20.93 1.48
N SER A 189 5.43 22.26 1.43
CA SER A 189 6.64 23.10 1.38
C SER A 189 7.20 23.45 2.76
N SER A 190 6.45 23.21 3.84
CA SER A 190 6.92 23.40 5.22
C SER A 190 7.88 22.30 5.70
N SER A 191 8.11 21.25 4.90
CA SER A 191 8.96 20.10 5.26
C SER A 191 10.41 20.46 5.63
N ARG A 192 10.93 21.61 5.18
CA ARG A 192 12.25 22.10 5.63
C ARG A 192 12.24 22.81 6.98
N VAL A 193 11.13 23.44 7.36
CA VAL A 193 10.99 24.15 8.64
C VAL A 193 10.46 23.20 9.72
N ASP A 194 9.63 22.22 9.34
CA ASP A 194 9.04 21.23 10.25
C ASP A 194 9.98 20.06 10.58
N ALA A 195 11.01 19.81 9.77
CA ALA A 195 12.02 18.79 10.09
C ALA A 195 12.77 19.15 11.38
N GLU A 196 13.08 20.43 11.59
CA GLU A 196 13.71 20.92 12.83
C GLU A 196 12.71 21.04 13.98
N ALA A 197 11.44 21.36 13.70
CA ALA A 197 10.38 21.43 14.72
C ALA A 197 9.93 20.06 15.25
N SER A 198 10.07 18.99 14.45
CA SER A 198 9.71 17.62 14.83
C SER A 198 10.55 17.04 15.98
N GLU A 199 11.77 17.55 16.19
CA GLU A 199 12.64 17.16 17.32
C GLU A 199 12.19 17.79 18.65
N SER A 200 11.40 18.87 18.58
CA SER A 200 10.93 19.67 19.73
C SER A 200 9.49 19.33 20.15
N MET A 201 8.88 18.27 19.63
CA MET A 201 7.54 17.88 20.08
C MET A 201 7.60 17.25 21.48
N PRO A 202 6.75 17.69 22.43
CA PRO A 202 6.68 17.12 23.76
C PRO A 202 6.29 15.64 23.69
N SER A 203 7.17 14.73 24.12
CA SER A 203 6.92 13.28 24.20
C SER A 203 5.97 12.89 25.34
N LYS A 204 5.02 13.78 25.68
CA LYS A 204 4.07 13.58 26.77
C LYS A 204 2.97 12.62 26.32
N ASP A 205 2.67 11.64 27.15
CA ASP A 205 1.53 10.72 27.00
C ASP A 205 0.20 11.48 27.17
N VAL A 206 -0.93 10.83 26.92
CA VAL A 206 -2.30 11.39 27.09
C VAL A 206 -2.52 11.98 28.49
N TRP A 207 -1.76 11.50 29.48
CA TRP A 207 -1.76 11.98 30.87
C TRP A 207 -0.68 13.01 31.22
N GLY A 208 0.08 13.53 30.25
CA GLY A 208 1.07 14.59 30.47
C GLY A 208 2.43 14.12 31.00
N ASN A 209 2.62 12.82 31.26
CA ASN A 209 3.93 12.26 31.64
C ASN A 209 4.83 12.07 30.42
N GLU A 210 6.11 12.40 30.54
CA GLU A 210 7.09 12.15 29.48
C GLU A 210 7.32 10.64 29.31
N ASP A 211 7.00 10.11 28.12
CA ASP A 211 7.32 8.73 27.75
C ASP A 211 8.63 8.74 26.93
N PRO A 212 9.78 8.36 27.52
CA PRO A 212 11.08 8.40 26.85
C PRO A 212 11.15 7.41 25.66
N LEU A 213 10.39 6.32 25.73
CA LEU A 213 10.41 5.27 24.70
C LEU A 213 9.43 5.56 23.56
N ARG A 214 8.60 6.60 23.67
CA ARG A 214 7.67 6.98 22.59
C ARG A 214 8.40 7.27 21.29
N ARG A 215 9.50 8.03 21.36
CA ARG A 215 10.34 8.37 20.21
C ARG A 215 10.93 7.12 19.56
N GLU A 216 11.37 6.16 20.37
CA GLU A 216 11.91 4.89 19.87
C GLU A 216 10.84 4.03 19.21
N ARG A 217 9.63 3.96 19.77
CA ARG A 217 8.50 3.25 19.16
C ARG A 217 8.04 3.90 17.86
N GLU A 218 8.02 5.22 17.79
CA GLU A 218 7.70 5.96 16.55
C GLU A 218 8.77 5.71 15.49
N LYS A 219 10.06 5.80 15.84
CA LYS A 219 11.15 5.42 14.94
C LYS A 219 11.03 3.96 14.48
N ALA A 220 10.73 3.03 15.38
CA ALA A 220 10.54 1.63 15.03
C ALA A 220 9.34 1.40 14.10
N ARG A 221 8.24 2.16 14.26
CA ARG A 221 7.10 2.14 13.33
C ARG A 221 7.48 2.70 11.97
N MET A 222 8.21 3.81 11.93
CA MET A 222 8.73 4.38 10.68
C MET A 222 9.67 3.40 9.97
N ASP A 223 10.61 2.79 10.70
CA ASP A 223 11.55 1.78 10.20
C ASP A 223 10.88 0.45 9.84
N ALA A 224 9.66 0.19 10.31
CA ALA A 224 8.86 -0.97 9.92
C ALA A 224 8.07 -0.70 8.63
N ASN A 225 7.64 0.54 8.43
CA ASN A 225 6.93 0.98 7.24
C ASN A 225 7.87 1.36 6.08
N ASP A 226 9.16 1.57 6.34
CA ASP A 226 10.18 1.85 5.32
C ASP A 226 10.78 0.56 4.69
N PRO A 227 10.60 0.32 3.38
CA PRO A 227 11.19 -0.83 2.70
C PRO A 227 12.73 -0.83 2.72
N LEU A 228 13.38 0.35 2.73
CA LEU A 228 14.84 0.44 2.77
C LEU A 228 15.38 0.03 4.13
N ALA A 229 14.71 0.41 5.22
CA ALA A 229 15.03 -0.06 6.56
C ALA A 229 14.88 -1.59 6.69
N ALA A 230 13.85 -2.18 6.08
CA ALA A 230 13.68 -3.64 6.03
C ALA A 230 14.85 -4.33 5.31
N MET A 231 15.27 -3.81 4.15
CA MET A 231 16.45 -4.33 3.43
C MET A 231 17.73 -4.20 4.26
N LYS A 232 17.94 -3.08 4.94
CA LYS A 232 19.11 -2.86 5.82
C LYS A 232 19.13 -3.86 6.97
N LYS A 233 17.99 -4.12 7.61
CA LYS A 233 17.86 -5.15 8.67
C LYS A 233 18.21 -6.55 8.13
N GLY A 234 17.73 -6.90 6.94
CA GLY A 234 18.08 -8.17 6.28
C GLY A 234 19.59 -8.30 6.00
N VAL A 235 20.23 -7.25 5.49
CA VAL A 235 21.70 -7.23 5.27
C VAL A 235 22.47 -7.34 6.59
N GLN A 236 22.00 -6.69 7.66
CA GLN A 236 22.62 -6.81 8.98
C GLN A 236 22.54 -8.23 9.55
N GLN A 237 21.39 -8.91 9.39
CA GLN A 237 21.22 -10.31 9.79
C GLN A 237 22.17 -11.25 9.02
N LEU A 238 22.36 -11.03 7.71
CA LEU A 238 23.34 -11.80 6.95
C LEU A 238 24.76 -11.59 7.46
N ARG A 239 25.12 -10.34 7.80
CA ARG A 239 26.44 -10.02 8.39
C ARG A 239 26.63 -10.64 9.77
N SER A 240 25.59 -10.71 10.61
CA SER A 240 25.71 -11.37 11.93
C SER A 240 25.94 -12.86 11.78
N VAL A 241 25.19 -13.52 10.88
CA VAL A 241 25.37 -14.95 10.57
C VAL A 241 26.76 -15.22 10.00
N GLU A 242 27.28 -14.34 9.13
CA GLU A 242 28.64 -14.47 8.60
C GLU A 242 29.70 -14.36 9.70
N ARG A 243 29.54 -13.41 10.63
CA ARG A 243 30.44 -13.28 11.79
C ARG A 243 30.39 -14.50 12.70
N GLU A 244 29.20 -15.04 12.97
CA GLU A 244 29.04 -16.27 13.76
C GLU A 244 29.70 -17.45 13.06
N ARG A 245 29.52 -17.59 11.75
CA ARG A 245 30.19 -18.63 10.96
C ARG A 245 31.71 -18.49 11.01
N ASN A 246 32.22 -17.26 10.95
CA ASN A 246 33.66 -17.01 11.03
C ASN A 246 34.21 -17.35 12.41
N ARG A 247 33.52 -16.98 13.49
CA ARG A 247 33.89 -17.37 14.87
C ARG A 247 33.91 -18.88 15.03
N TRP A 248 32.87 -19.57 14.57
CA TRP A 248 32.81 -21.03 14.59
C TRP A 248 33.96 -21.68 13.80
N ASN A 249 34.28 -21.13 12.62
CA ASN A 249 35.41 -21.60 11.82
C ASN A 249 36.75 -21.37 12.53
N GLU A 250 36.92 -20.27 13.25
CA GLU A 250 38.11 -19.96 14.04
C GLU A 250 38.27 -20.92 15.21
N GLU A 251 37.19 -21.19 15.97
CA GLU A 251 37.18 -22.20 17.03
C GLU A 251 37.53 -23.58 16.48
N ARG A 252 36.91 -23.97 15.35
CA ARG A 252 37.19 -25.26 14.72
C ARG A 252 38.63 -25.38 14.24
N LYS A 253 39.22 -24.28 13.75
CA LYS A 253 40.65 -24.23 13.39
C LYS A 253 41.55 -24.38 14.62
N ARG A 254 41.22 -23.72 15.74
CA ARG A 254 41.95 -23.84 17.00
C ARG A 254 41.93 -25.27 17.53
N GLU A 255 40.76 -25.91 17.56
CA GLU A 255 40.62 -27.32 17.97
C GLU A 255 41.45 -28.26 17.08
N LEU A 256 41.42 -28.06 15.75
CA LEU A 256 42.22 -28.84 14.82
C LEU A 256 43.72 -28.61 15.02
N GLU A 257 44.14 -27.38 15.33
CA GLU A 257 45.54 -27.05 15.60
C GLU A 257 46.04 -27.67 16.91
N GLU A 258 45.21 -27.71 17.95
CA GLU A 258 45.48 -28.42 19.20
C GLU A 258 45.60 -29.94 18.99
N LEU A 259 44.70 -30.53 18.19
CA LEU A 259 44.81 -31.94 17.82
C LEU A 259 46.07 -32.21 16.99
N LYS A 260 46.45 -31.29 16.10
CA LYS A 260 47.68 -31.39 15.30
C LYS A 260 48.92 -31.27 16.18
N SER A 261 48.96 -30.33 17.11
CA SER A 261 50.11 -30.10 18.01
C SER A 261 50.31 -31.26 18.99
N THR A 262 49.22 -31.82 19.52
CA THR A 262 49.27 -33.02 20.38
C THR A 262 49.70 -34.27 19.59
N LYS A 263 49.23 -34.44 18.35
CA LYS A 263 49.69 -35.52 17.44
C LYS A 263 51.16 -35.36 17.08
N ASP A 264 51.61 -34.16 16.74
CA ASP A 264 53.02 -33.88 16.41
C ASP A 264 53.90 -34.14 17.64
N SER A 265 53.49 -33.67 18.83
CA SER A 265 54.18 -33.95 20.10
C SER A 265 54.27 -35.45 20.40
N ARG A 266 53.19 -36.21 20.20
CA ARG A 266 53.20 -37.68 20.31
C ARG A 266 54.13 -38.33 19.29
N SER A 267 54.16 -37.84 18.05
CA SER A 267 55.05 -38.36 17.00
C SER A 267 56.52 -38.12 17.32
N ARG A 268 56.87 -36.92 17.81
CA ARG A 268 58.23 -36.57 18.26
C ARG A 268 58.64 -37.39 19.48
N ARG A 269 57.71 -37.66 20.40
CA ARG A 269 57.96 -38.49 21.59
C ARG A 269 58.15 -39.97 21.23
N ARG A 270 57.44 -40.49 20.23
CA ARG A 270 57.68 -41.84 19.66
C ARG A 270 59.04 -41.93 18.97
N ARG A 271 59.44 -40.92 18.21
CA ARG A 271 60.78 -40.84 17.57
C ARG A 271 61.93 -40.79 18.58
N ARG A 272 61.72 -40.21 19.78
CA ARG A 272 62.73 -40.16 20.85
C ARG A 272 62.79 -41.41 21.72
N ARG A 273 61.81 -42.31 21.66
CA ARG A 273 61.69 -43.49 22.54
C ARG A 273 61.95 -44.82 21.82
N SER A 274 62.56 -44.78 20.63
CA SER A 274 63.01 -45.96 19.90
C SER A 274 64.36 -45.71 19.21
N PRO A 275 65.49 -46.15 19.80
CA PRO A 275 66.63 -46.62 19.04
C PRO A 275 66.29 -48.05 18.58
N SER A 276 65.40 -48.20 17.59
CA SER A 276 65.10 -49.52 17.03
C SER A 276 66.06 -49.81 15.88
N LEU A 277 66.90 -50.81 16.11
CA LEU A 277 67.83 -51.49 15.21
C LEU A 277 67.17 -52.20 14.01
N ASN A 278 66.09 -51.66 13.45
CA ASN A 278 65.30 -52.30 12.38
C ASN A 278 65.11 -51.37 11.16
N SER A 279 66.19 -50.77 10.67
CA SER A 279 66.22 -50.24 9.29
C SER A 279 67.16 -51.12 8.47
N LEU A 280 66.65 -52.30 8.10
CA LEU A 280 67.28 -53.27 7.20
C LEU A 280 67.03 -52.91 5.72
N GLU A 281 66.79 -51.63 5.43
CA GLU A 281 66.36 -51.14 4.12
C GLU A 281 67.53 -50.61 3.26
N ASP A 282 68.77 -50.72 3.75
CA ASP A 282 70.00 -50.33 3.04
C ASP A 282 70.92 -51.51 2.66
N PHE A 283 70.47 -52.76 2.78
CA PHE A 283 71.20 -53.92 2.27
C PHE A 283 70.97 -54.06 0.75
N ARG A 284 71.86 -53.46 -0.05
CA ARG A 284 71.95 -53.72 -1.50
C ARG A 284 72.99 -54.81 -1.73
N LEU A 285 72.56 -55.96 -2.26
CA LEU A 285 73.36 -57.18 -2.49
C LEU A 285 74.41 -57.05 -3.63
N ASP A 286 74.53 -55.89 -4.28
CA ASP A 286 75.34 -55.70 -5.50
C ASP A 286 76.31 -54.48 -5.47
N ALA A 287 76.75 -54.05 -4.28
CA ALA A 287 77.75 -52.98 -4.18
C ALA A 287 79.17 -53.55 -4.06
N SER A 288 79.91 -53.51 -5.18
CA SER A 288 81.34 -53.84 -5.29
C SER A 288 82.22 -53.04 -4.30
N PRO A 289 83.20 -53.65 -3.60
CA PRO A 289 84.04 -52.95 -2.65
C PRO A 289 85.28 -52.40 -3.36
N ASP A 290 85.17 -51.22 -3.97
CA ASP A 290 86.37 -50.46 -4.31
C ASP A 290 86.13 -48.97 -4.10
N GLY A 291 87.10 -48.30 -3.46
CA GLY A 291 87.05 -46.85 -3.25
C GLY A 291 87.29 -46.41 -1.82
N ARG A 292 88.58 -46.25 -1.51
CA ARG A 292 89.14 -45.53 -0.36
C ARG A 292 88.73 -44.05 -0.33
N GLN A 293 88.71 -43.49 0.89
CA GLN A 293 89.04 -42.09 1.26
C GLN A 293 88.10 -40.98 0.70
N LYS A 294 87.69 -39.94 1.43
CA LYS A 294 88.49 -39.00 2.23
C LYS A 294 87.53 -38.03 2.95
N HIS A 295 88.08 -37.42 4.00
CA HIS A 295 87.52 -36.37 4.84
C HIS A 295 87.07 -35.06 4.14
N HIS A 296 86.28 -34.31 4.91
CA HIS A 296 86.22 -32.84 5.09
C HIS A 296 85.01 -32.03 4.56
N ASP A 297 84.37 -31.41 5.56
CA ASP A 297 84.01 -29.98 5.67
C ASP A 297 82.68 -29.41 5.14
N ARG A 298 81.93 -28.92 6.15
CA ARG A 298 81.36 -27.57 6.30
C ARG A 298 80.15 -27.13 5.45
N SER A 299 79.11 -26.77 6.22
CA SER A 299 78.24 -25.59 6.08
C SER A 299 77.00 -25.64 5.16
N SER A 300 75.82 -25.79 5.80
CA SER A 300 74.57 -24.96 5.77
C SER A 300 74.00 -24.38 4.44
N PRO A 301 72.70 -23.99 4.37
CA PRO A 301 71.47 -24.61 4.91
C PRO A 301 70.28 -24.69 3.90
N ARG A 302 69.31 -25.56 4.21
CA ARG A 302 67.85 -25.44 4.05
C ARG A 302 67.27 -24.66 2.84
N ARG A 303 66.46 -25.36 2.03
CA ARG A 303 64.99 -25.14 1.86
C ARG A 303 64.40 -26.12 0.83
N HIS A 304 63.72 -27.16 1.31
CA HIS A 304 62.85 -27.98 0.47
C HIS A 304 61.48 -27.32 0.36
N ARG A 305 61.12 -26.96 -0.89
CA ARG A 305 59.84 -26.38 -1.29
C ARG A 305 58.94 -27.53 -1.75
N HIS A 306 58.05 -28.02 -0.88
CA HIS A 306 57.05 -29.02 -1.27
C HIS A 306 55.88 -28.34 -1.96
N HIS A 307 55.68 -28.68 -3.24
CA HIS A 307 54.44 -28.42 -3.98
C HIS A 307 53.38 -29.43 -3.56
N HIS A 308 52.22 -28.94 -3.10
CA HIS A 308 51.01 -29.74 -2.93
C HIS A 308 50.06 -29.42 -4.09
N HIS A 309 49.82 -30.38 -4.98
CA HIS A 309 48.73 -30.33 -5.93
C HIS A 309 47.43 -30.83 -5.27
N HIS A 310 46.47 -29.92 -5.16
CA HIS A 310 45.08 -30.22 -4.86
C HIS A 310 44.34 -30.58 -6.15
N HIS A 311 43.86 -31.82 -6.27
CA HIS A 311 42.77 -32.16 -7.17
C HIS A 311 41.74 -33.01 -6.41
N HIS A 312 40.74 -32.34 -5.85
CA HIS A 312 39.48 -33.01 -5.54
C HIS A 312 38.33 -32.33 -6.26
N ARG A 313 37.64 -33.19 -7.01
CA ARG A 313 36.60 -32.90 -7.96
C ARG A 313 35.35 -32.44 -7.23
N LYS A 314 34.67 -31.55 -7.92
CA LYS A 314 33.39 -30.95 -7.62
C LYS A 314 32.30 -31.97 -7.99
N ASP A 315 31.81 -32.73 -7.01
CA ASP A 315 30.57 -33.47 -7.18
C ASP A 315 29.38 -32.71 -6.59
N ARG A 316 28.47 -32.43 -7.51
CA ARG A 316 27.13 -31.91 -7.29
C ARG A 316 26.24 -33.09 -6.91
N SER A 317 25.73 -33.11 -5.70
CA SER A 317 24.50 -33.82 -5.37
C SER A 317 23.75 -33.05 -4.27
N ARG A 318 22.91 -32.11 -4.71
CA ARG A 318 21.87 -31.50 -3.88
C ARG A 318 20.69 -32.48 -3.85
N GLU A 319 20.68 -33.39 -2.90
CA GLU A 319 19.44 -34.01 -2.46
C GLU A 319 18.90 -33.23 -1.26
N ARG A 320 17.80 -32.52 -1.53
CA ARG A 320 16.94 -31.89 -0.52
C ARG A 320 16.18 -33.00 0.19
N SER A 321 16.61 -33.37 1.40
CA SER A 321 15.74 -34.08 2.33
C SER A 321 14.89 -33.06 3.09
N HIS A 322 13.60 -33.08 2.78
CA HIS A 322 12.57 -32.36 3.50
C HIS A 322 12.33 -33.08 4.84
N ARG A 323 12.71 -32.45 5.96
CA ARG A 323 12.15 -32.79 7.28
C ARG A 323 11.32 -31.62 7.79
N ARG A 324 10.01 -31.84 7.79
CA ARG A 324 9.03 -31.10 8.59
C ARG A 324 9.31 -31.44 10.05
N ASP A 325 9.63 -30.43 10.85
CA ASP A 325 9.53 -30.52 12.30
C ASP A 325 8.40 -29.60 12.74
N SER A 326 7.27 -30.23 13.07
CA SER A 326 6.10 -29.62 13.66
C SER A 326 6.28 -29.66 15.18
N HIS A 327 6.78 -28.55 15.74
CA HIS A 327 6.82 -28.35 17.19
C HIS A 327 5.67 -27.47 17.64
N SER A 328 4.71 -28.11 18.30
CA SER A 328 3.65 -27.54 19.11
C SER A 328 4.24 -26.81 20.33
N LYS A 329 4.04 -25.51 20.44
CA LYS A 329 4.26 -24.75 21.68
C LYS A 329 2.96 -24.69 22.47
N THR A 330 2.90 -25.45 23.56
CA THR A 330 2.02 -25.20 24.69
C THR A 330 2.67 -24.17 25.59
N GLU A 331 2.06 -23.00 25.69
CA GLU A 331 2.54 -21.86 26.47
C GLU A 331 1.82 -21.86 27.82
N SER A 332 2.49 -22.34 28.87
CA SER A 332 2.02 -22.27 30.25
C SER A 332 2.47 -20.96 30.89
N HIS A 333 1.54 -20.02 31.05
CA HIS A 333 1.75 -18.78 31.78
C HIS A 333 1.67 -19.01 33.30
N HIS A 334 2.81 -18.94 33.99
CA HIS A 334 2.87 -18.72 35.43
C HIS A 334 2.99 -17.22 35.73
N ARG A 335 1.90 -16.60 36.22
CA ARG A 335 1.93 -15.27 36.84
C ARG A 335 1.98 -15.42 38.36
N ARG A 336 3.13 -15.09 38.96
CA ARG A 336 3.24 -14.81 40.40
C ARG A 336 2.78 -13.37 40.66
N HIS A 337 1.78 -13.22 41.51
CA HIS A 337 1.41 -11.93 42.11
C HIS A 337 2.15 -11.80 43.45
N ASP A 338 3.19 -10.97 43.48
CA ASP A 338 3.71 -10.40 44.71
C ASP A 338 2.80 -9.24 45.13
N ARG A 339 2.18 -9.36 46.30
CA ARG A 339 1.53 -8.26 47.02
C ARG A 339 2.19 -8.14 48.39
N ARG A 340 3.22 -7.29 48.48
CA ARG A 340 3.71 -6.77 49.77
C ARG A 340 2.80 -5.63 50.21
N ARG A 341 2.21 -5.77 51.40
CA ARG A 341 1.49 -4.72 52.14
C ARG A 341 2.48 -3.65 52.64
N PRO A 342 2.12 -2.36 52.63
CA PRO A 342 2.87 -1.33 53.37
C PRO A 342 2.46 -1.33 54.86
N ALA A 343 3.44 -1.15 55.73
CA ALA A 343 3.27 -0.94 57.16
C ALA A 343 2.93 0.53 57.45
N MET A 344 1.95 0.75 58.31
CA MET A 344 1.55 2.07 58.83
C MET A 344 2.59 2.56 59.88
N PRO A 345 2.94 3.85 59.90
CA PRO A 345 3.67 4.43 61.03
C PRO A 345 2.72 4.73 62.20
N GLN A 346 3.14 4.36 63.41
CA GLN A 346 2.44 4.71 64.64
C GLN A 346 2.73 6.15 65.03
N ILE A 347 1.67 6.81 65.48
CA ILE A 347 1.66 8.13 66.10
C ILE A 347 2.16 7.94 67.54
N GLU A 348 3.34 8.48 67.85
CA GLU A 348 3.73 8.76 69.24
C GLU A 348 3.68 10.26 69.48
N ARG A 349 3.19 10.59 70.68
CA ARG A 349 2.98 11.92 71.23
C ARG A 349 4.29 12.44 71.80
N ASP A 350 4.54 13.72 71.62
CA ASP A 350 4.85 14.69 72.69
C ASP A 350 4.72 16.12 72.14
#